data_AF-J3NS82-F1
#
_entry.id   AF-J3NS82-F1
#
_cell.length_a   1.000
_cell.length_b   1.000
_cell.length_c   1.000
_cell.angle_alpha   90.00
_cell.angle_beta   90.00
_cell.angle_gamma   90.00
#
_symmetry.space_group_name_H-M   'P 1'
#
loop_
_entity.id
_entity.type
_entity.pdbx_description
1 polymer ?
#
loop_
_entity_poly.entity_id
_entity_poly.type
_entity_poly.pdbx_seq_one_letter_code
_entity_poly.pdbx_strand_id
1 'polypeptide(L)'
;MGSNLPYAIDAETPLKPDELQVLRAQFEKEGDMVGVQTKFNYAWGLVKSNARPDQQNGVMLLSEIFRTSPERRRECLYYLALGNYKLGNYADARRYNDLLLDKEPTNQQATNLRSLIDDKVAKEGLLGAAIIGGVAVAASVVGGILLRNLGRKR
;
A
#
# COMPACT_ATOMS: atom_id res chain seq x y z
N MET A 1 -15.68 -1.77 20.91
CA MET A 1 -14.41 -2.53 20.89
C MET A 1 -13.69 -2.16 19.61
N GLY A 2 -12.74 -1.23 19.69
CA GLY A 2 -12.00 -0.78 18.51
C GLY A 2 -11.11 -1.91 18.01
N SER A 3 -11.36 -2.40 16.80
CA SER A 3 -10.40 -3.27 16.13
C SER A 3 -9.13 -2.45 15.90
N ASN A 4 -8.03 -2.79 16.58
CA ASN A 4 -6.71 -2.23 16.29
C ASN A 4 -6.25 -2.72 14.92
N LEU A 5 -6.76 -2.10 13.86
CA LEU A 5 -6.24 -2.28 12.51
C LEU A 5 -4.82 -1.70 12.49
N PRO A 6 -3.86 -2.38 11.84
CA PRO A 6 -2.50 -1.89 11.73
C PRO A 6 -2.47 -0.55 10.97
N TYR A 7 -1.47 0.27 11.21
CA TYR A 7 -1.20 1.41 10.34
C TYR A 7 -0.43 0.95 9.11
N ALA A 8 -0.43 1.76 8.04
CA ALA A 8 0.35 1.44 6.84
C ALA A 8 1.85 1.24 7.14
N ILE A 9 2.40 1.94 8.13
CA ILE A 9 3.78 1.77 8.59
C ILE A 9 4.08 0.36 9.13
N ASP A 10 3.07 -0.34 9.66
CA ASP A 10 3.24 -1.70 10.17
C ASP A 10 3.44 -2.70 9.04
N ALA A 11 2.89 -2.43 7.85
CA ALA A 11 3.13 -3.23 6.64
C ALA A 11 4.57 -3.07 6.15
N GLU A 12 5.15 -1.88 6.34
CA GLU A 12 6.51 -1.52 5.91
C GLU A 12 7.59 -1.92 6.93
N THR A 13 7.20 -2.36 8.13
CA THR A 13 8.14 -2.76 9.19
C THR A 13 8.23 -4.28 9.25
N PRO A 14 9.29 -4.92 8.71
CA PRO A 14 9.36 -6.37 8.66
C PRO A 14 9.43 -7.00 10.06
N LEU A 15 8.91 -8.22 10.17
CA LEU A 15 9.15 -9.05 11.35
C LEU A 15 10.61 -9.49 11.41
N LYS A 16 11.09 -9.83 12.62
CA LYS A 16 12.38 -10.53 12.73
C LYS A 16 12.26 -11.88 12.02
N PRO A 17 13.34 -12.39 11.38
CA PRO A 17 13.29 -13.68 10.70
C PRO A 17 12.75 -14.82 11.57
N ASP A 18 13.15 -14.85 12.84
CA ASP A 18 12.70 -15.86 13.81
C ASP A 18 11.18 -15.80 14.07
N GLU A 19 10.59 -14.61 14.08
CA GLU A 19 9.14 -14.44 14.28
C GLU A 19 8.35 -14.98 13.10
N LEU A 20 8.82 -14.73 11.87
CA LEU A 20 8.19 -15.29 10.67
C LEU A 20 8.34 -16.83 10.63
N GLN A 21 9.46 -17.36 11.10
CA GLN A 21 9.69 -18.80 11.19
C GLN A 21 8.73 -19.47 12.19
N VAL A 22 8.47 -18.84 13.34
CA VAL A 22 7.49 -19.35 14.31
C VAL A 22 6.08 -19.41 13.69
N LEU A 23 5.67 -18.37 12.97
CA LEU A 23 4.37 -18.35 12.28
C LEU A 23 4.27 -19.43 11.21
N ARG A 24 5.33 -19.61 10.42
CA ARG A 24 5.42 -20.67 9.40
C ARG A 24 5.31 -22.05 10.03
N ALA A 25 6.08 -22.32 11.08
CA ALA A 25 6.08 -23.61 11.76
C ALA A 25 4.69 -23.95 12.32
N GLN A 26 3.99 -22.97 12.89
CA GLN A 26 2.62 -23.17 13.37
C GLN A 26 1.64 -23.46 12.22
N PHE A 27 1.75 -22.71 11.12
CA PHE A 27 0.92 -22.92 9.92
C PHE A 27 1.13 -24.32 9.32
N GLU A 28 2.38 -24.75 9.16
CA GLU A 28 2.73 -26.08 8.62
C GLU A 28 2.31 -27.21 9.56
N LYS A 29 2.42 -27.02 10.88
CA LYS A 29 2.02 -28.02 11.88
C LYS A 29 0.52 -28.31 11.86
N GLU A 30 -0.32 -27.32 11.59
CA GLU A 30 -1.78 -27.51 11.53
C GLU A 30 -2.25 -28.15 10.20
N GLY A 31 -1.43 -28.07 9.14
CA GLY A 31 -1.67 -28.75 7.87
C GLY A 31 -3.01 -28.37 7.21
N ASP A 32 -3.70 -29.37 6.66
CA ASP A 32 -4.94 -29.17 5.87
C ASP A 32 -6.10 -28.58 6.69
N MET A 33 -6.09 -28.72 8.02
CA MET A 33 -7.11 -28.18 8.92
C MET A 33 -6.63 -26.92 9.66
N VAL A 34 -5.78 -26.13 9.02
CA VAL A 34 -5.27 -24.88 9.60
C VAL A 34 -6.40 -23.93 9.99
N GLY A 35 -6.33 -23.45 11.23
CA GLY A 35 -7.26 -22.49 11.77
C GLY A 35 -7.16 -21.15 11.05
N VAL A 36 -8.31 -20.48 10.90
CA VAL A 36 -8.39 -19.18 10.20
C VAL A 36 -7.45 -18.15 10.81
N GLN A 37 -7.35 -18.10 12.15
CA GLN A 37 -6.44 -17.18 12.84
C GLN A 37 -4.96 -17.48 12.54
N THR A 38 -4.56 -18.74 12.57
CA THR A 38 -3.18 -19.17 12.25
C THR A 38 -2.82 -18.78 10.82
N LYS A 39 -3.72 -19.09 9.87
CA LYS A 39 -3.56 -18.69 8.47
C LYS A 39 -3.47 -17.18 8.30
N PHE A 40 -4.31 -16.42 9.01
CA PHE A 40 -4.29 -14.96 8.97
C PHE A 40 -2.97 -14.38 9.51
N ASN A 41 -2.51 -14.86 10.66
CA ASN A 41 -1.26 -14.40 11.28
C ASN A 41 -0.07 -14.67 10.37
N TYR A 42 0.01 -15.87 9.79
CA TYR A 42 1.08 -16.23 8.87
C TYR A 42 1.02 -15.38 7.59
N ALA A 43 -0.18 -15.22 7.01
CA ALA A 43 -0.37 -14.38 5.83
C ALA A 43 0.07 -12.93 6.07
N TRP A 44 -0.25 -12.37 7.23
CA TRP A 44 0.21 -11.03 7.59
C TRP A 44 1.73 -10.94 7.77
N GLY A 45 2.34 -11.95 8.41
CA GLY A 45 3.80 -12.04 8.51
C GLY A 45 4.49 -12.06 7.14
N LEU A 46 3.91 -12.79 6.18
CA LEU A 46 4.38 -12.83 4.80
C LEU A 46 4.24 -11.48 4.08
N VAL A 47 3.12 -10.76 4.26
CA VAL A 47 2.97 -9.39 3.72
C VAL A 47 4.03 -8.44 4.29
N LYS A 48 4.39 -8.59 5.56
CA LYS A 48 5.45 -7.79 6.20
C LYS A 48 6.86 -8.14 5.72
N SER A 49 7.07 -9.29 5.09
CA SER A 49 8.37 -9.68 4.49
C SER A 49 8.87 -8.65 3.46
N ASN A 50 10.18 -8.58 3.27
CA ASN A 50 10.80 -7.81 2.18
C ASN A 50 10.86 -8.59 0.87
N ALA A 51 10.60 -9.89 0.89
CA ALA A 51 10.59 -10.72 -0.30
C ALA A 51 9.26 -10.57 -1.04
N ARG A 52 9.29 -10.11 -2.30
CA ARG A 52 8.09 -10.01 -3.14
C ARG A 52 7.31 -11.34 -3.25
N PRO A 53 7.95 -12.52 -3.38
CA PRO A 53 7.23 -13.80 -3.39
C PRO A 53 6.44 -14.07 -2.11
N ASP A 54 7.00 -13.73 -0.95
CA ASP A 54 6.30 -13.86 0.33
C ASP A 54 5.07 -12.94 0.36
N GLN A 55 5.24 -11.67 -0.02
CA GLN A 55 4.14 -10.70 -0.06
C GLN A 55 2.98 -11.18 -0.95
N GLN A 56 3.30 -11.71 -2.14
CA GLN A 56 2.32 -12.29 -3.05
C GLN A 56 1.57 -13.47 -2.41
N ASN A 57 2.31 -14.39 -1.76
CA ASN A 57 1.72 -15.51 -1.05
C ASN A 57 0.82 -15.05 0.12
N GLY A 58 1.26 -14.05 0.89
CA GLY A 58 0.47 -13.45 1.97
C GLY A 58 -0.85 -12.87 1.46
N VAL A 59 -0.83 -12.12 0.35
CA VAL A 59 -2.05 -11.58 -0.27
C VAL A 59 -2.96 -12.69 -0.80
N MET A 60 -2.39 -13.77 -1.35
CA MET A 60 -3.17 -14.93 -1.79
C MET A 60 -3.90 -15.60 -0.62
N LEU A 61 -3.19 -15.85 0.49
CA LEU A 61 -3.79 -16.46 1.69
C LEU A 61 -4.88 -15.56 2.30
N LEU A 62 -4.66 -14.24 2.38
CA LEU A 62 -5.68 -13.28 2.80
C LEU A 62 -6.91 -13.33 1.87
N SER A 63 -6.69 -13.41 0.56
CA SER A 63 -7.79 -13.50 -0.42
C SER A 63 -8.63 -14.77 -0.24
N GLU A 64 -7.99 -15.86 0.15
CA GLU A 64 -8.69 -17.10 0.48
C GLU A 64 -9.55 -16.94 1.73
N ILE A 65 -8.97 -16.40 2.82
CA ILE A 65 -9.71 -16.11 4.08
C ILE A 65 -10.92 -15.21 3.79
N PHE A 66 -10.75 -14.16 2.97
CA PHE A 66 -11.85 -13.28 2.59
C PHE A 66 -13.03 -14.02 1.94
N ARG A 67 -12.74 -15.06 1.15
CA ARG A 67 -13.76 -15.86 0.45
C ARG A 67 -14.43 -16.86 1.41
N THR A 68 -13.64 -17.56 2.23
CA THR A 68 -14.09 -18.70 3.04
C THR A 68 -14.56 -18.34 4.44
N SER A 69 -14.18 -17.18 4.97
CA SER A 69 -14.51 -16.71 6.33
C SER A 69 -15.26 -15.38 6.32
N PRO A 70 -16.59 -15.38 6.06
CA PRO A 70 -17.41 -14.17 6.03
C PRO A 70 -17.28 -13.28 7.28
N GLU A 71 -17.11 -13.88 8.44
CA GLU A 71 -16.96 -13.22 9.75
C GLU A 71 -15.69 -12.38 9.85
N ARG A 72 -14.66 -12.67 9.05
CA ARG A 72 -13.39 -11.91 9.01
C ARG A 72 -13.27 -10.95 7.83
N ARG A 73 -14.28 -10.87 6.96
CA ARG A 73 -14.19 -10.06 5.73
C ARG A 73 -13.85 -8.61 6.01
N ARG A 74 -14.41 -8.03 7.08
CA ARG A 74 -14.17 -6.64 7.48
C ARG A 74 -12.67 -6.36 7.68
N GLU A 75 -12.03 -7.09 8.60
CA GLU A 75 -10.59 -6.92 8.85
C GLU A 75 -9.76 -7.33 7.63
N CYS A 76 -10.16 -8.40 6.93
CA CYS A 76 -9.43 -8.89 5.78
C CYS A 76 -9.39 -7.89 4.62
N LEU A 77 -10.43 -7.07 4.40
CA LEU A 77 -10.41 -5.98 3.41
C LEU A 77 -9.25 -5.02 3.65
N TYR A 78 -9.04 -4.64 4.91
CA TYR A 78 -7.98 -3.71 5.26
C TYR A 78 -6.58 -4.31 5.04
N TYR A 79 -6.38 -5.58 5.41
CA TYR A 79 -5.11 -6.26 5.20
C TYR A 79 -4.82 -6.55 3.73
N LEU A 80 -5.86 -6.83 2.93
CA LEU A 80 -5.75 -6.94 1.47
C LEU A 80 -5.36 -5.61 0.84
N ALA A 81 -5.92 -4.50 1.32
CA ALA A 81 -5.54 -3.17 0.85
C ALA A 81 -4.06 -2.87 1.13
N LEU A 82 -3.58 -3.15 2.35
CA LEU A 82 -2.18 -2.97 2.72
C LEU A 82 -1.22 -3.85 1.91
N GLY A 83 -1.55 -5.14 1.74
CA GLY A 83 -0.72 -6.06 0.97
C GLY A 83 -0.61 -5.66 -0.50
N ASN A 84 -1.73 -5.25 -1.12
CA ASN A 84 -1.72 -4.75 -2.49
C ASN A 84 -0.99 -3.41 -2.62
N TYR A 85 -1.14 -2.51 -1.65
CA TYR A 85 -0.40 -1.24 -1.61
C TYR A 85 1.11 -1.49 -1.60
N LYS A 86 1.59 -2.39 -0.73
CA LYS A 86 3.01 -2.74 -0.65
C LYS A 86 3.55 -3.41 -1.92
N LEU A 87 2.72 -4.20 -2.60
CA LEU A 87 3.07 -4.82 -3.88
C LEU A 87 3.11 -3.85 -5.06
N GLY A 88 2.62 -2.61 -4.89
CA GLY A 88 2.43 -1.62 -5.96
C GLY A 88 1.13 -1.80 -6.75
N ASN A 89 0.24 -2.70 -6.32
CA ASN A 89 -1.05 -2.96 -6.95
C ASN A 89 -2.10 -1.93 -6.47
N TYR A 90 -1.86 -0.64 -6.76
CA TYR A 90 -2.65 0.44 -6.17
C TYR A 90 -4.13 0.42 -6.54
N ALA A 91 -4.49 -0.09 -7.72
CA ALA A 91 -5.88 -0.23 -8.13
C ALA A 91 -6.65 -1.18 -7.22
N ASP A 92 -6.08 -2.36 -6.93
CA ASP A 92 -6.68 -3.33 -6.01
C ASP A 92 -6.64 -2.82 -4.57
N ALA A 93 -5.55 -2.16 -4.17
CA ALA A 93 -5.44 -1.55 -2.85
C ALA A 93 -6.58 -0.55 -2.61
N ARG A 94 -6.83 0.34 -3.57
CA ARG A 94 -7.91 1.34 -3.53
C ARG A 94 -9.27 0.66 -3.47
N ARG A 95 -9.50 -0.33 -4.33
CA ARG A 95 -10.77 -1.08 -4.37
C ARG A 95 -11.10 -1.72 -3.03
N TYR A 96 -10.16 -2.43 -2.40
CA TYR A 96 -10.39 -3.06 -1.10
C TYR A 96 -10.61 -2.04 0.02
N ASN A 97 -9.85 -0.94 0.00
CA ASN A 97 -9.97 0.12 0.99
C ASN A 97 -11.29 0.88 0.88
N ASP A 98 -11.76 1.17 -0.33
CA ASP A 98 -13.04 1.84 -0.57
C ASP A 98 -14.21 0.95 -0.13
N LEU A 99 -14.16 -0.36 -0.39
CA LEU A 99 -15.16 -1.32 0.12
C LEU A 99 -15.26 -1.34 1.66
N LEU A 100 -14.15 -1.04 2.35
CA LEU A 100 -14.15 -0.90 3.81
C LEU A 100 -14.75 0.45 4.22
N LEU A 101 -14.38 1.55 3.56
CA LEU A 101 -14.92 2.89 3.83
C LEU A 101 -16.42 2.99 3.54
N ASP A 102 -16.94 2.27 2.56
CA ASP A 102 -18.38 2.19 2.29
C ASP A 102 -19.15 1.62 3.49
N LYS A 103 -18.52 0.70 4.23
CA LYS A 103 -19.09 0.07 5.43
C LYS A 103 -18.80 0.89 6.68
N GLU A 104 -17.66 1.56 6.72
CA GLU A 104 -17.14 2.29 7.86
C GLU A 104 -16.59 3.65 7.44
N PRO A 105 -17.46 4.63 7.15
CA PRO A 105 -17.03 5.91 6.60
C PRO A 105 -16.13 6.73 7.55
N THR A 106 -16.19 6.44 8.86
CA THR A 106 -15.42 7.11 9.91
C THR A 106 -14.13 6.36 10.27
N ASN A 107 -13.75 5.33 9.51
CA ASN A 107 -12.53 4.56 9.75
C ASN A 107 -11.29 5.38 9.37
N GLN A 108 -10.59 5.89 10.38
CA GLN A 108 -9.43 6.76 10.18
C GLN A 108 -8.25 6.01 9.55
N GLN A 109 -8.03 4.74 9.90
CA GLN A 109 -6.96 3.94 9.30
C GLN A 109 -7.17 3.77 7.79
N ALA A 110 -8.39 3.41 7.37
CA ALA A 110 -8.75 3.27 5.97
C ALA A 110 -8.69 4.61 5.22
N THR A 111 -9.12 5.70 5.87
CA THR A 111 -9.02 7.06 5.29
C THR A 111 -7.56 7.45 5.04
N ASN A 112 -6.68 7.22 6.02
CA ASN A 112 -5.25 7.50 5.88
C ASN A 112 -4.60 6.64 4.79
N LEU A 113 -4.96 5.36 4.71
CA LEU A 113 -4.48 4.47 3.66
C LEU A 113 -4.93 4.93 2.27
N ARG A 114 -6.16 5.43 2.12
CA ARG A 114 -6.65 6.00 0.84
C ARG A 114 -5.75 7.14 0.37
N SER A 115 -5.42 8.07 1.26
CA SER A 115 -4.52 9.19 0.94
C SER A 115 -3.13 8.70 0.50
N LEU A 116 -2.57 7.71 1.19
CA LEU A 116 -1.28 7.12 0.81
C LEU A 116 -1.31 6.46 -0.58
N ILE A 117 -2.41 5.77 -0.90
CA ILE A 117 -2.63 5.17 -2.22
C ILE A 117 -2.71 6.27 -3.30
N ASP A 118 -3.53 7.29 -3.08
CA ASP A 118 -3.73 8.39 -4.03
C ASP A 118 -2.39 9.14 -4.28
N ASP A 119 -1.59 9.38 -3.24
CA ASP A 119 -0.26 10.01 -3.33
C ASP A 119 0.72 9.17 -4.18
N LYS A 120 0.73 7.84 -4.00
CA LYS A 120 1.59 6.93 -4.78
C LYS A 120 1.20 6.91 -6.25
N VAL A 121 -0.10 6.81 -6.53
CA VAL A 121 -0.62 6.83 -7.91
C VAL A 121 -0.27 8.15 -8.60
N ALA A 122 -0.44 9.29 -7.92
CA ALA A 122 -0.08 10.59 -8.48
C ALA A 122 1.43 10.70 -8.77
N LYS A 123 2.28 10.24 -7.85
CA LYS A 123 3.74 10.28 -8.01
C LYS A 123 4.23 9.40 -9.16
N GLU A 124 3.72 8.17 -9.28
CA GLU A 124 4.11 7.26 -10.35
C GLU A 124 3.55 7.69 -11.71
N GLY A 125 2.33 8.23 -11.75
CA GLY A 125 1.77 8.83 -12.96
C GLY A 125 2.57 10.04 -13.46
N LEU A 126 3.03 10.90 -12.55
CA LEU A 126 3.89 12.03 -12.88
C LEU A 126 5.26 11.58 -13.40
N LEU A 127 5.86 10.53 -12.80
CA LEU A 127 7.13 9.98 -13.27
C LEU A 127 7.00 9.40 -14.69
N GLY A 128 5.91 8.68 -14.98
CA GLY A 128 5.63 8.16 -16.32
C GLY A 128 5.43 9.28 -17.36
N ALA A 129 4.71 10.34 -16.99
CA ALA A 129 4.51 11.51 -17.86
C ALA A 129 5.81 12.28 -18.14
N ALA A 130 6.71 12.41 -17.15
CA ALA A 130 8.00 13.08 -17.34
C ALA A 130 8.96 12.29 -18.25
N ILE A 131 8.95 10.95 -18.13
CA ILE A 131 9.80 10.07 -18.96
C ILE A 131 9.33 10.07 -20.41
N ILE A 132 8.02 10.02 -20.66
CA ILE A 132 7.47 10.02 -22.03
C ILE A 132 7.45 11.45 -22.62
N GLY A 133 7.33 12.47 -21.77
CA GLY A 133 7.22 13.87 -22.19
C GLY A 133 8.52 14.56 -22.56
N GLY A 134 9.70 14.05 -22.17
CA GLY A 134 11.02 14.55 -22.57
C GLY A 134 11.38 15.99 -22.16
N VAL A 135 10.43 16.84 -21.77
CA VAL A 135 10.65 18.28 -21.51
C VAL A 135 9.58 18.79 -20.53
N ALA A 136 10.00 19.32 -19.39
CA ALA A 136 9.20 20.29 -18.64
C ALA A 136 9.89 21.67 -18.74
N VAL A 137 9.61 22.39 -19.83
CA VAL A 137 9.95 23.82 -19.94
C VAL A 137 8.90 24.61 -19.20
N ALA A 138 9.37 25.44 -18.26
CA ALA A 138 8.96 26.83 -17.99
C ALA A 138 8.84 27.15 -16.49
N ALA A 139 9.98 27.32 -15.81
CA ALA A 139 10.04 28.29 -14.73
C ALA A 139 10.22 29.68 -15.38
N SER A 140 9.11 30.32 -15.73
CA SER A 140 9.09 31.69 -16.25
C SER A 140 9.56 32.68 -15.18
N VAL A 141 10.77 33.19 -15.39
CA VAL A 141 11.24 34.57 -15.11
C VAL A 141 10.87 35.16 -13.75
N VAL A 142 11.70 34.89 -12.74
CA VAL A 142 12.03 35.90 -11.72
C VAL A 142 13.36 36.51 -12.15
N GLY A 143 13.34 37.76 -12.61
CA GLY A 143 14.55 38.49 -12.96
C GLY A 143 14.35 39.59 -13.99
N GLY A 144 13.61 40.63 -13.64
CA GLY A 144 13.83 41.93 -14.27
C GLY A 144 15.29 42.37 -14.05
N ILE A 145 15.74 43.29 -14.92
CA ILE A 145 17.06 43.97 -14.92
C ILE A 145 18.13 43.22 -15.74
N LEU A 146 18.47 43.79 -16.91
CA LEU A 146 19.62 43.62 -17.83
C LEU A 146 19.04 43.57 -19.26
N LEU A 147 19.02 44.62 -20.10
CA LEU A 147 20.00 45.66 -20.36
C LEU A 147 19.28 46.90 -20.92
N ARG A 148 19.04 47.87 -20.04
CA ARG A 148 18.97 49.29 -20.38
C ARG A 148 20.39 49.73 -20.75
N ASN A 149 20.81 49.63 -22.02
CA ASN A 149 21.97 50.36 -22.60
C ASN A 149 22.34 49.99 -24.06
N LEU A 150 21.42 50.11 -25.01
CA LEU A 150 21.75 50.40 -26.40
C LEU A 150 20.73 51.47 -26.84
N GLY A 151 21.06 52.73 -27.10
CA GLY A 151 22.33 53.32 -27.49
C GLY A 151 21.94 54.50 -28.38
N ARG A 152 21.55 55.60 -27.73
CA ARG A 152 21.34 56.92 -28.32
C ARG A 152 22.57 57.28 -29.17
N LYS A 153 22.45 57.34 -30.50
CA LYS A 153 23.37 58.10 -31.36
C LYS A 153 22.76 58.38 -32.75
N ARG A 154 22.49 59.67 -32.93
CA ARG A 154 22.37 60.48 -34.17
C ARG A 154 21.30 60.10 -35.17
#